data_AF-A0AAU8MG55-F1
#
_entry.id   AF-A0AAU8MG55-F1
#
_cell.length_a   1.000
_cell.length_b   1.000
_cell.length_c   1.000
_cell.angle_alpha   90.00
_cell.angle_beta   90.00
_cell.angle_gamma   90.00
#
_symmetry.space_group_name_H-M   'P 1'
#
loop_
_entity.id
_entity.type
_entity.pdbx_description
1 polymer ?
#
loop_
_entity_poly.entity_id
_entity_poly.type
_entity_poly.pdbx_seq_one_letter_code
_entity_poly.pdbx_strand_id
1 'polypeptide(L)'
;MKPERIKALIDLMAESDLSELSLCEGDAQLRLLREHVQVSNPVPPFTSTQAKRAATDATPAPQTGAATQTRQACASLYGVLHLTPAPDQPPFVEVGTRVEPGQTLAVVEAMKMFHPVKAEIAGVVTDILVANGEEVQAGQALFTLG
;
A
#
# COMPACT_ATOMS: atom_id res chain seq x y z
N MET A 1 -6.35 -14.74 -13.99
CA MET A 1 -6.02 -13.57 -14.85
C MET A 1 -5.50 -14.06 -16.20
N LYS A 2 -5.94 -13.49 -17.33
CA LYS A 2 -5.52 -13.91 -18.69
C LYS A 2 -4.26 -13.14 -19.14
N PRO A 3 -3.35 -13.74 -19.95
CA PRO A 3 -2.10 -13.10 -20.38
C PRO A 3 -2.31 -11.82 -21.21
N GLU A 4 -3.37 -11.77 -22.02
CA GLU A 4 -3.74 -10.58 -22.80
C GLU A 4 -4.05 -9.36 -21.91
N ARG A 5 -4.61 -9.61 -20.72
CA ARG A 5 -4.96 -8.59 -19.74
C ARG A 5 -3.72 -7.98 -19.10
N ILE A 6 -2.71 -8.80 -18.80
CA ILE A 6 -1.43 -8.34 -18.24
C ILE A 6 -0.73 -7.43 -19.24
N LYS A 7 -0.72 -7.80 -20.53
CA LYS A 7 -0.15 -6.96 -21.59
C LYS A 7 -0.84 -5.60 -21.66
N ALA A 8 -2.18 -5.57 -21.67
CA ALA A 8 -2.94 -4.33 -21.68
C ALA A 8 -2.64 -3.43 -20.46
N LEU A 9 -2.42 -4.01 -19.28
CA LEU A 9 -2.05 -3.26 -18.08
C LEU A 9 -0.62 -2.70 -18.16
N ILE A 10 0.32 -3.43 -18.77
CA ILE A 10 1.68 -2.94 -19.04
C ILE A 10 1.64 -1.77 -20.02
N ASP A 11 0.87 -1.90 -21.10
CA ASP A 11 0.71 -0.85 -22.11
C ASP A 11 0.05 0.41 -21.49
N LEU A 12 -1.00 0.24 -20.68
CA LEU A 12 -1.65 1.33 -19.94
C LEU A 12 -0.69 2.04 -18.98
N MET A 13 0.13 1.28 -18.26
CA MET A 13 1.14 1.82 -17.36
C MET A 13 2.18 2.63 -18.14
N ALA A 14 2.58 2.17 -19.34
CA ALA A 14 3.50 2.87 -20.25
C ALA A 14 2.93 4.19 -20.75
N GLU A 15 1.67 4.21 -21.17
CA GLU A 15 0.97 5.43 -21.62
C GLU A 15 0.75 6.44 -20.50
N SER A 16 0.46 5.98 -19.28
CA SER A 16 0.06 6.83 -18.16
C SER A 16 1.23 7.33 -17.29
N ASP A 17 2.48 7.06 -17.68
CA ASP A 17 3.71 7.35 -16.91
C ASP A 17 3.63 6.97 -15.42
N LEU A 18 3.00 5.83 -15.13
CA LEU A 18 2.82 5.33 -13.77
C LEU A 18 4.06 4.55 -13.32
N SER A 19 4.54 4.83 -12.10
CA SER A 19 5.66 4.11 -11.48
C SER A 19 5.25 2.77 -10.85
N GLU A 20 3.98 2.64 -10.48
CA GLU A 20 3.43 1.45 -9.83
C GLU A 20 1.94 1.28 -10.17
N LEU A 21 1.53 0.06 -10.48
CA LEU A 21 0.13 -0.32 -10.67
C LEU A 21 -0.17 -1.58 -9.86
N SER A 22 -1.28 -1.54 -9.13
CA SER A 22 -1.78 -2.68 -8.34
C SER A 22 -3.19 -2.99 -8.74
N LEU A 23 -3.47 -4.26 -9.02
CA LEU A 23 -4.79 -4.73 -9.37
C LEU A 23 -5.09 -6.01 -8.62
N CYS A 24 -6.26 -6.05 -7.96
CA CYS A 24 -6.78 -7.25 -7.31
C CYS A 24 -8.03 -7.72 -8.06
N GLU A 25 -8.00 -8.94 -8.61
CA GLU A 25 -9.13 -9.59 -9.29
C GLU A 25 -9.40 -10.96 -8.63
N GLY A 26 -10.41 -11.04 -7.75
CA GLY A 26 -10.75 -12.28 -7.03
C GLY A 26 -9.59 -12.76 -6.14
N ASP A 27 -9.11 -13.99 -6.36
CA ASP A 27 -7.92 -14.56 -5.68
C ASP A 27 -6.59 -14.12 -6.33
N ALA A 28 -6.62 -13.42 -7.47
CA ALA A 28 -5.42 -13.03 -8.20
C ALA A 28 -5.01 -11.59 -7.86
N GLN A 29 -3.77 -11.43 -7.40
CA GLN A 29 -3.14 -10.13 -7.18
C GLN A 29 -2.06 -9.90 -8.24
N LEU A 30 -2.16 -8.78 -8.97
CA LEU A 30 -1.12 -8.32 -9.89
C LEU A 30 -0.52 -7.01 -9.40
N ARG A 31 0.80 -6.98 -9.33
CA ARG A 31 1.59 -5.80 -9.03
C ARG A 31 2.60 -5.57 -10.14
N LEU A 32 2.55 -4.39 -10.75
CA LEU A 32 3.49 -3.94 -11.78
C LEU A 32 4.28 -2.76 -11.22
N LEU A 33 5.60 -2.85 -11.26
CA LEU A 33 6.52 -1.76 -10.89
C LEU A 33 7.37 -1.38 -12.10
N ARG A 34 7.59 -0.08 -12.27
CA ARG A 34 8.59 0.46 -13.19
C ARG A 34 9.83 0.85 -12.39
N GLU A 35 10.91 0.10 -12.56
CA GLU A 35 12.21 0.55 -12.08
C GLU A 35 12.74 1.66 -12.99
N HIS A 36 12.83 2.88 -12.45
CA HIS A 36 13.56 3.96 -13.08
C HIS A 36 15.01 3.89 -12.58
N VAL A 37 15.90 3.24 -13.33
CA VAL A 37 17.34 3.29 -13.03
C VAL A 37 17.83 4.70 -13.30
N GLN A 38 17.85 5.53 -12.26
CA GLN A 38 18.58 6.79 -12.26
C GLN A 38 20.08 6.44 -12.31
N VAL A 39 20.67 6.53 -13.50
CA VAL A 39 22.12 6.46 -13.65
C VAL A 39 22.69 7.73 -13.02
N SER A 40 23.09 7.63 -11.75
CA SER A 40 23.83 8.68 -11.06
C SER A 40 25.14 8.90 -11.79
N ASN A 41 25.25 10.02 -12.50
CA ASN A 41 26.47 10.41 -13.18
C ASN A 41 27.52 10.77 -12.11
N PRO A 42 28.67 10.07 -12.00
CA PRO A 42 29.69 10.42 -11.02
C PRO A 42 30.33 11.76 -11.42
N VAL A 43 30.06 12.80 -10.64
CA VAL A 43 30.79 14.07 -10.71
C VAL A 43 32.19 13.83 -10.11
N PRO A 44 33.29 14.16 -10.81
CA PRO A 44 34.63 13.96 -10.25
C PRO A 44 34.85 14.86 -9.03
N PRO A 45 35.48 14.35 -7.95
CA PRO A 45 35.75 15.16 -6.77
C PRO A 45 36.84 16.19 -7.07
N PHE A 46 36.49 17.48 -6.95
CA PHE A 46 37.45 18.56 -6.80
C PHE A 46 38.19 18.39 -5.48
N THR A 47 39.53 18.32 -5.55
CA THR A 47 40.41 18.39 -4.39
C THR A 47 40.47 19.84 -3.88
N SER A 48 40.00 20.07 -2.66
CA SER A 48 40.32 21.28 -1.91
C SER A 48 40.73 20.92 -0.49
N THR A 49 42.02 21.16 -0.23
CA THR A 49 42.69 21.07 1.07
C THR A 49 42.27 22.25 1.95
N GLN A 50 41.66 22.02 3.12
CA GLN A 50 41.89 22.88 4.29
C GLN A 50 41.43 22.32 5.66
N ALA A 51 42.42 22.21 6.55
CA ALA A 51 42.46 22.47 7.99
C ALA A 51 41.20 22.31 8.89
N LYS A 52 41.31 21.30 9.78
CA LYS A 52 41.00 21.26 11.24
C LYS A 52 40.36 22.52 11.87
N ARG A 53 39.14 22.38 12.44
CA ARG A 53 38.81 22.63 13.87
C ARG A 53 37.29 22.51 14.19
N ALA A 54 37.05 21.90 15.36
CA ALA A 54 35.92 22.00 16.30
C ALA A 54 34.53 21.45 15.96
N ALA A 55 34.15 20.50 16.82
CA ALA A 55 32.83 20.06 17.24
C ALA A 55 31.65 21.00 16.96
N THR A 56 30.64 20.46 16.29
CA THR A 56 29.24 20.68 16.67
C THR A 56 28.48 19.40 16.34
N ASP A 57 27.75 18.94 17.34
CA ASP A 57 26.86 17.80 17.29
C ASP A 57 25.76 18.06 16.25
N ALA A 58 25.77 17.29 15.17
CA ALA A 58 24.71 17.27 14.19
C ALA A 58 24.47 15.80 13.85
N THR A 59 23.56 15.20 14.61
CA THR A 59 22.92 13.94 14.24
C THR A 59 22.35 14.08 12.83
N PRO A 60 22.82 13.34 11.82
CA PRO A 60 22.08 13.20 10.59
C PRO A 60 20.90 12.28 10.93
N ALA A 61 19.71 12.85 11.03
CA ALA A 61 18.48 12.07 10.99
C ALA A 61 18.55 11.16 9.76
N PRO A 62 18.29 9.85 9.88
CA PRO A 62 18.20 9.00 8.72
C PRO A 62 17.01 9.48 7.88
N GLN A 63 17.31 10.12 6.77
CA GLN A 63 16.37 10.32 5.67
C GLN A 63 16.15 8.95 5.03
N THR A 64 15.39 8.10 5.71
CA THR A 64 14.75 6.95 5.07
C THR A 64 13.57 7.50 4.29
N GLY A 65 13.86 8.04 3.11
CA GLY A 65 12.91 8.06 2.02
C GLY A 65 12.70 6.63 1.56
N ALA A 66 12.11 5.78 2.42
CA ALA A 66 11.45 4.60 1.94
C ALA A 66 10.31 5.12 1.08
N ALA A 67 10.33 4.80 -0.21
CA ALA A 67 9.13 4.90 -1.01
C ALA A 67 8.03 4.18 -0.22
N THR A 68 7.12 4.96 0.38
CA THR A 68 5.93 4.48 1.09
C THR A 68 5.16 3.66 0.07
N GLN A 69 5.41 2.34 0.05
CA GLN A 69 4.80 1.42 -0.90
C GLN A 69 3.32 1.40 -0.58
N THR A 70 2.58 2.23 -1.30
CA THR A 70 1.15 2.35 -1.09
C THR A 70 0.49 1.06 -1.61
N ARG A 71 -0.19 0.33 -0.73
CA ARG A 71 -0.87 -0.93 -1.01
C ARG A 71 -2.35 -0.79 -0.71
N GLN A 72 -3.19 -1.39 -1.55
CA GLN A 72 -4.62 -1.45 -1.28
C GLN A 72 -5.01 -2.83 -0.75
N ALA A 73 -5.82 -2.86 0.30
CA ALA A 73 -6.51 -4.08 0.72
C ALA A 73 -7.92 -4.09 0.12
N CYS A 74 -8.26 -5.16 -0.60
CA CYS A 74 -9.52 -5.26 -1.34
C CYS A 74 -10.47 -6.30 -0.74
N ALA A 75 -11.76 -6.18 -1.05
CA ALA A 75 -12.75 -7.21 -0.74
C ALA A 75 -12.51 -8.46 -1.60
N SER A 76 -12.50 -9.65 -0.99
CA SER A 76 -12.34 -10.91 -1.71
C SER A 76 -13.64 -11.38 -2.39
N LEU A 77 -14.79 -10.88 -1.94
CA LEU A 77 -16.11 -11.32 -2.34
C LEU A 77 -17.14 -10.20 -2.22
N TYR A 78 -18.34 -10.44 -2.76
CA TYR A 78 -19.49 -9.56 -2.60
C TYR A 78 -20.12 -9.72 -1.22
N GLY A 79 -20.39 -8.62 -0.52
CA GLY A 79 -21.04 -8.66 0.78
C GLY A 79 -21.17 -7.28 1.42
N VAL A 80 -21.40 -7.25 2.73
CA VAL A 80 -21.48 -6.01 3.52
C VAL A 80 -20.20 -5.83 4.33
N LEU A 81 -19.57 -4.66 4.23
CA LEU A 81 -18.35 -4.34 4.98
C LEU A 81 -18.68 -3.98 6.43
N HIS A 82 -18.03 -4.64 7.38
CA HIS A 82 -18.06 -4.27 8.80
C HIS A 82 -16.66 -3.88 9.29
N LEU A 83 -16.51 -2.64 9.75
CA LEU A 83 -15.26 -2.12 10.31
C LEU A 83 -15.08 -2.50 11.78
N THR A 84 -16.13 -2.98 12.44
CA THR A 84 -16.15 -3.42 13.84
C THR A 84 -16.49 -4.91 13.91
N PRO A 85 -15.91 -5.67 14.87
CA PRO A 85 -16.26 -7.08 15.06
C PRO A 85 -17.70 -7.29 15.55
N ALA A 86 -18.30 -6.27 16.19
CA ALA A 86 -19.69 -6.24 16.63
C ALA A 86 -20.17 -4.78 16.76
N PRO A 87 -21.50 -4.50 16.77
CA PRO A 87 -22.06 -3.14 16.77
C PRO A 87 -21.57 -2.20 17.90
N ASP A 88 -21.16 -2.76 19.04
CA ASP A 88 -20.71 -2.02 20.23
C ASP A 88 -19.20 -2.17 20.51
N GLN A 89 -18.44 -2.72 19.56
CA GLN A 89 -17.01 -2.91 19.69
C GLN A 89 -16.22 -1.86 18.89
N PRO A 90 -14.99 -1.53 19.33
CA PRO A 90 -14.13 -0.62 18.58
C PRO A 90 -13.83 -1.18 17.18
N PRO A 91 -13.55 -0.30 16.21
CA PRO A 91 -13.14 -0.74 14.89
C PRO A 91 -11.84 -1.55 14.96
N PHE A 92 -11.66 -2.47 14.02
CA PHE A 92 -10.42 -3.25 13.94
C PHE A 92 -9.20 -2.34 13.75
N VAL A 93 -9.35 -1.28 12.95
CA VAL A 93 -8.34 -0.27 12.65
C VAL A 93 -8.98 1.09 12.37
N GLU A 94 -8.22 2.15 12.60
CA GLU A 94 -8.55 3.52 12.22
C GLU A 94 -7.43 4.10 11.32
N VAL A 95 -7.71 5.20 10.62
CA VAL A 95 -6.66 5.94 9.89
C VAL A 95 -5.55 6.34 10.87
N GLY A 96 -4.30 6.08 10.49
CA GLY A 96 -3.11 6.24 11.34
C GLY A 96 -2.72 4.99 12.13
N THR A 97 -3.54 3.92 12.12
CA THR A 97 -3.22 2.66 12.79
C THR A 97 -2.11 1.93 12.04
N ARG A 98 -1.04 1.53 12.75
CA ARG A 98 -0.01 0.63 12.21
C ARG A 98 -0.52 -0.81 12.23
N VAL A 99 -0.32 -1.52 11.14
CA VAL A 99 -0.77 -2.90 10.92
C VAL A 99 0.38 -3.80 10.48
N GLU A 100 0.27 -5.08 10.78
CA GLU A 100 1.22 -6.13 10.38
C GLU A 100 0.60 -7.08 9.34
N PRO A 101 1.40 -7.79 8.53
CA PRO A 101 0.89 -8.79 7.60
C PRO A 101 0.04 -9.84 8.32
N GLY A 102 -1.15 -10.10 7.79
CA GLY A 102 -2.14 -11.01 8.35
C GLY A 102 -3.07 -10.39 9.41
N GLN A 103 -2.82 -9.16 9.87
CA GLN A 103 -3.72 -8.46 10.79
C GLN A 103 -5.08 -8.20 10.14
N THR A 104 -6.16 -8.40 10.88
CA THR A 104 -7.52 -8.16 10.38
C THR A 104 -7.82 -6.66 10.39
N LEU A 105 -8.29 -6.15 9.25
CA LEU A 105 -8.65 -4.75 9.03
C LEU A 105 -10.16 -4.51 9.08
N ALA A 106 -10.93 -5.50 8.64
CA ALA A 106 -12.39 -5.51 8.61
C ALA A 106 -12.90 -6.93 8.37
N VAL A 107 -14.22 -7.11 8.36
CA VAL A 107 -14.86 -8.33 7.88
C VAL A 107 -15.90 -8.00 6.81
N VAL A 108 -16.01 -8.86 5.80
CA VAL A 108 -17.09 -8.81 4.81
C VAL A 108 -18.10 -9.90 5.13
N GLU A 109 -19.35 -9.50 5.40
CA GLU A 109 -20.45 -10.42 5.64
C GLU A 109 -21.08 -10.85 4.31
N ALA A 110 -21.10 -12.15 4.05
CA ALA A 110 -21.80 -12.74 2.92
C ALA A 110 -22.53 -14.00 3.36
N MET A 111 -23.84 -14.05 3.11
CA MET A 111 -24.69 -15.18 3.50
C MET A 111 -24.55 -15.60 4.99
N LYS A 112 -24.49 -14.61 5.89
CA LYS A 112 -24.24 -14.78 7.36
C LYS A 112 -22.87 -15.36 7.73
N MET A 113 -21.93 -15.44 6.79
CA MET A 113 -20.53 -15.76 7.07
C MET A 113 -19.68 -14.50 7.03
N PHE A 114 -18.77 -14.37 8.00
CA PHE A 114 -17.86 -13.23 8.13
C PHE A 114 -16.48 -13.61 7.61
N HIS A 115 -16.05 -12.91 6.56
CA HIS A 115 -14.77 -13.18 5.90
C HIS A 115 -13.79 -12.06 6.25
N PRO A 116 -12.68 -12.36 6.95
CA PRO A 116 -11.75 -11.34 7.38
C PRO A 116 -10.98 -10.77 6.19
N VAL A 117 -10.93 -9.44 6.12
CA VAL A 117 -10.01 -8.69 5.26
C VAL A 117 -8.72 -8.50 6.05
N LYS A 118 -7.59 -8.95 5.50
CA LYS A 118 -6.30 -8.93 6.17
C LYS A 118 -5.33 -7.98 5.47
N ALA A 119 -4.45 -7.35 6.24
CA ALA A 119 -3.31 -6.63 5.69
C ALA A 119 -2.34 -7.62 5.04
N GLU A 120 -1.89 -7.31 3.83
CA GLU A 120 -0.91 -8.14 3.13
C GLU A 120 0.54 -7.76 3.46
N ILE A 121 0.73 -6.50 3.90
CA ILE A 121 2.03 -5.94 4.27
C ILE A 121 1.94 -5.25 5.62
N ALA A 122 3.10 -5.02 6.24
CA ALA A 122 3.21 -4.07 7.34
C ALA A 122 3.07 -2.64 6.80
N GLY A 123 2.37 -1.78 7.52
CA GLY A 123 2.17 -0.39 7.09
C GLY A 123 1.28 0.39 8.04
N VAL A 124 0.88 1.58 7.64
CA VAL A 124 -0.09 2.44 8.34
C VAL A 124 -1.33 2.57 7.47
N VAL A 125 -2.52 2.43 8.06
CA VAL A 125 -3.78 2.70 7.36
C VAL A 125 -3.85 4.19 7.04
N THR A 126 -3.73 4.56 5.78
CA THR A 126 -3.81 5.97 5.34
C THR A 126 -5.23 6.37 5.03
N ASP A 127 -6.03 5.46 4.49
CA ASP A 127 -7.40 5.73 4.08
C ASP A 127 -8.31 4.52 4.27
N ILE A 128 -9.58 4.81 4.62
CA ILE A 128 -10.69 3.86 4.61
C ILE A 128 -11.63 4.33 3.50
N LEU A 129 -11.76 3.54 2.44
CA LEU A 129 -12.37 3.94 1.17
C LEU A 129 -13.88 3.65 1.10
N VAL A 130 -14.40 2.86 2.05
CA VAL A 130 -15.79 2.39 2.09
C VAL A 130 -16.31 2.51 3.51
N ALA A 131 -17.56 2.95 3.67
CA ALA A 131 -18.15 3.13 5.00
C ALA A 131 -18.60 1.79 5.63
N ASN A 132 -18.74 1.80 6.96
CA ASN A 132 -19.29 0.66 7.68
C ASN A 132 -20.75 0.41 7.29
N GLY A 133 -21.09 -0.84 6.99
CA GLY A 133 -22.43 -1.26 6.58
C GLY A 133 -22.72 -1.11 5.08
N GLU A 134 -21.75 -0.66 4.28
CA GLU A 134 -21.92 -0.56 2.82
C GLU A 134 -21.69 -1.90 2.11
N GLU A 135 -22.38 -2.08 0.98
CA GLU A 135 -22.17 -3.20 0.09
C GLU A 135 -20.87 -3.03 -0.71
N VAL A 136 -20.10 -4.11 -0.80
CA VAL A 136 -18.83 -4.16 -1.51
C VAL A 136 -18.83 -5.27 -2.55
N GLN A 137 -18.07 -5.07 -3.62
CA GLN A 137 -17.87 -6.05 -4.68
C GLN A 137 -16.50 -6.72 -4.56
N ALA A 138 -16.38 -7.95 -5.08
CA ALA A 138 -15.08 -8.61 -5.18
C ALA A 138 -14.08 -7.74 -5.97
N GLY A 139 -12.90 -7.52 -5.41
CA GLY A 139 -11.85 -6.66 -5.97
C GLY A 139 -11.96 -5.18 -5.62
N GLN A 140 -13.06 -4.72 -5.00
CA GLN A 140 -13.21 -3.33 -4.57
C GLN A 140 -12.18 -3.00 -3.48
N ALA A 141 -11.42 -1.91 -3.68
CA ALA A 141 -10.48 -1.40 -2.69
C ALA A 141 -11.23 -0.88 -1.46
N LEU A 142 -10.79 -1.31 -0.27
CA LEU A 142 -11.41 -0.98 1.01
C LEU A 142 -10.50 -0.08 1.86
N PHE A 143 -9.20 -0.36 1.83
CA PHE A 143 -8.20 0.38 2.60
C PHE A 143 -6.99 0.71 1.75
N THR A 144 -6.33 1.81 2.08
CA THR A 144 -4.99 2.14 1.60
C THR A 144 -4.00 2.04 2.77
N LEU A 145 -2.90 1.33 2.56
CA LEU A 145 -1.80 1.13 3.49
C LEU A 145 -0.55 1.82 2.95
N GLY A 146 0.16 2.59 3.78
CA GLY A 146 1.41 3.29 3.44
C GLY A 146 2.55 2.96 4.39
#